data_AF-A0A5E4NP31-F1
#
_entry.id   AF-A0A5E4NP31-F1
#
_cell.length_a   1.000
_cell.length_b   1.000
_cell.length_c   1.000
_cell.angle_alpha   90.00
_cell.angle_beta   90.00
_cell.angle_gamma   90.00
#
_symmetry.space_group_name_H-M   'P 1'
#
loop_
_entity.id
_entity.type
_entity.pdbx_description
1 polymer ?
#
loop_
_entity_poly.entity_id
_entity_poly.type
_entity_poly.pdbx_seq_one_letter_code
_entity_poly.pdbx_strand_id
1 'polypeptide(L)'
;MYTFTFTEPIITKWRIWFNAALFYATNFEKFKNVIESLRDDAISVEKLKQLVQNNAVKCDLAFKNLHLSELSMSLNNLEESNSELPKSMDIFRKIEDILTNITGINGKKIKEKLMYVIEKK
;
A
#
# COMPACT_ATOMS: atom_id res chain seq x y z
N MET A 1 20.95 -9.03 -19.28
CA MET A 1 20.21 -9.95 -18.39
C MET A 1 20.24 -9.34 -17.00
N TYR A 2 19.19 -8.63 -16.59
CA TYR A 2 19.15 -7.99 -15.26
C TYR A 2 18.56 -8.98 -14.27
N THR A 3 19.41 -9.57 -13.44
CA THR A 3 18.96 -10.37 -12.30
C THR A 3 18.69 -9.43 -11.12
N PHE A 4 17.42 -9.18 -10.82
CA PHE A 4 17.02 -8.61 -9.54
C PHE A 4 17.15 -9.70 -8.46
N THR A 5 18.30 -9.78 -7.81
CA THR A 5 18.48 -10.60 -6.62
C THR A 5 17.90 -9.85 -5.42
N PHE A 6 16.66 -10.18 -5.01
CA PHE A 6 16.06 -9.67 -3.78
C PHE A 6 16.55 -10.48 -2.57
N THR A 7 17.74 -10.15 -2.07
CA THR A 7 18.35 -10.73 -0.85
C THR A 7 18.03 -9.98 0.44
N GLU A 8 17.03 -9.10 0.44
CA GLU A 8 16.68 -8.32 1.63
C GLU A 8 15.53 -8.94 2.47
N PRO A 9 15.43 -8.62 3.78
CA PRO A 9 14.50 -9.26 4.72
C PRO A 9 13.03 -9.09 4.31
N ILE A 10 12.10 -9.86 4.88
CA ILE A 10 10.64 -9.71 4.67
C ILE A 10 10.18 -8.24 4.86
N ILE A 11 10.90 -7.49 5.71
CA ILE A 11 10.78 -6.05 5.99
C ILE A 11 11.10 -5.13 4.78
N THR A 12 11.61 -5.60 3.65
CA THR A 12 11.77 -4.74 2.45
C THR A 12 10.65 -4.92 1.44
N LYS A 13 9.92 -6.03 1.51
CA LYS A 13 8.87 -6.35 0.54
C LYS A 13 7.62 -5.49 0.73
N TRP A 14 7.12 -5.38 1.96
CA TRP A 14 5.94 -4.55 2.26
C TRP A 14 6.11 -3.08 1.82
N ARG A 15 7.26 -2.43 2.07
CA ARG A 15 7.57 -1.08 1.58
C ARG A 15 7.51 -0.99 0.05
N ILE A 16 8.08 -1.97 -0.66
CA ILE A 16 8.02 -2.02 -2.13
C ILE A 16 6.58 -2.16 -2.63
N TRP A 17 5.80 -3.09 -2.06
CA TRP A 17 4.39 -3.28 -2.42
C TRP A 17 3.56 -2.02 -2.17
N PHE A 18 3.87 -1.34 -1.08
CA PHE A 18 3.22 -0.10 -0.68
C PHE A 18 3.51 1.04 -1.67
N ASN A 19 4.79 1.25 -1.98
CA ASN A 19 5.23 2.24 -2.95
C ASN A 19 4.69 1.94 -4.35
N ALA A 20 4.62 0.67 -4.74
CA ALA A 20 4.00 0.26 -5.99
C ALA A 20 2.51 0.61 -6.02
N ALA A 21 1.76 0.29 -4.95
CA ALA A 21 0.34 0.62 -4.86
C ALA A 21 0.10 2.14 -4.96
N LEU A 22 0.91 2.94 -4.26
CA LEU A 22 0.87 4.42 -4.31
C LEU A 22 1.20 4.94 -5.72
N PHE A 23 2.23 4.39 -6.37
CA PHE A 23 2.61 4.74 -7.73
C PHE A 23 1.49 4.47 -8.73
N TYR A 24 0.89 3.27 -8.69
CA TYR A 24 -0.18 2.88 -9.59
C TYR A 24 -1.46 3.65 -9.34
N ALA A 25 -1.81 3.93 -8.08
CA ALA A 25 -2.98 4.73 -7.76
C ALA A 25 -2.81 6.19 -8.22
N THR A 26 -1.61 6.76 -8.08
CA THR A 26 -1.29 8.13 -8.53
C THR A 26 -1.24 8.25 -10.05
N ASN A 27 -0.77 7.20 -10.75
CA ASN A 27 -0.60 7.19 -12.20
C ASN A 27 -1.64 6.33 -12.93
N PHE A 28 -2.77 6.02 -12.28
CA PHE A 28 -3.70 4.99 -12.76
C PHE A 28 -4.17 5.24 -14.19
N GLU A 29 -4.57 6.47 -14.51
CA GLU A 29 -5.05 6.81 -15.86
C GLU A 29 -3.93 6.69 -16.92
N LYS A 30 -2.70 7.10 -16.59
CA LYS A 30 -1.55 6.94 -17.51
C LYS A 30 -1.26 5.46 -17.75
N PHE A 31 -1.28 4.66 -16.67
CA PHE A 31 -1.09 3.22 -16.75
C PHE A 31 -2.20 2.56 -17.58
N LYS A 32 -3.46 2.91 -17.33
CA LYS A 32 -4.61 2.42 -18.08
C LYS A 32 -4.47 2.71 -19.57
N ASN A 33 -4.11 3.94 -19.96
CA ASN A 33 -3.91 4.32 -21.36
C ASN A 33 -2.84 3.45 -22.05
N VAL A 34 -1.73 3.16 -21.35
CA VAL A 34 -0.70 2.26 -21.87
C VAL A 34 -1.26 0.85 -22.07
N ILE A 35 -1.99 0.30 -21.09
CA ILE A 35 -2.58 -1.04 -21.20
C ILE A 35 -3.62 -1.11 -22.33
N GLU A 36 -4.45 -0.10 -22.49
CA GLU A 36 -5.46 -0.04 -23.55
C GLU A 36 -4.83 0.05 -24.95
N SER A 37 -3.62 0.60 -25.07
CA SER A 37 -2.87 0.69 -26.33
C SER A 37 -2.21 -0.62 -26.79
N LEU A 38 -2.13 -1.63 -25.91
CA LEU A 38 -1.52 -2.92 -26.23
C LEU A 38 -2.40 -3.73 -27.20
N ARG A 39 -1.77 -4.55 -28.04
CA ARG A 39 -2.49 -5.48 -28.92
C ARG A 39 -3.07 -6.63 -28.11
N ASP A 40 -4.22 -7.14 -28.54
CA ASP A 40 -4.88 -8.29 -27.93
C ASP A 40 -4.31 -9.62 -28.44
N ASP A 41 -2.99 -9.75 -28.44
CA ASP A 41 -2.26 -10.92 -28.95
C ASP A 41 -1.93 -11.97 -27.87
N ALA A 42 -2.22 -11.66 -26.61
CA ALA A 42 -2.07 -12.58 -25.49
C ALA A 42 -3.24 -12.49 -24.50
N ILE A 43 -3.67 -13.65 -23.99
CA ILE A 43 -4.72 -13.77 -22.96
C ILE A 43 -4.37 -12.95 -21.70
N SER A 44 -3.08 -12.80 -21.38
CA SER A 44 -2.63 -11.95 -20.28
C SER A 44 -2.93 -10.47 -20.49
N VAL A 45 -2.81 -9.98 -21.73
CA VAL A 45 -3.15 -8.58 -22.08
C VAL A 45 -4.64 -8.36 -21.97
N GLU A 46 -5.46 -9.29 -22.46
CA GLU A 46 -6.92 -9.22 -22.36
C GLU A 46 -7.37 -9.14 -20.88
N LYS A 47 -6.85 -10.02 -20.03
CA LYS A 47 -7.12 -9.99 -18.58
C LYS A 47 -6.69 -8.69 -17.93
N LEU A 48 -5.55 -8.14 -18.35
CA LEU A 48 -5.05 -6.88 -17.82
C LEU A 48 -5.94 -5.70 -18.23
N LYS A 49 -6.44 -5.69 -19.47
CA LYS A 49 -7.43 -4.71 -19.95
C LYS A 49 -8.73 -4.79 -19.14
N GLN A 50 -9.25 -5.99 -18.89
CA GLN A 50 -10.43 -6.19 -18.04
C GLN A 50 -10.19 -5.69 -16.61
N LEU A 51 -9.00 -5.91 -16.05
CA LEU A 51 -8.63 -5.46 -14.71
C LEU A 51 -8.63 -3.93 -14.59
N VAL A 52 -8.02 -3.23 -15.54
CA VAL A 52 -7.93 -1.75 -15.49
C VAL A 52 -9.26 -1.05 -15.80
N GLN A 53 -10.20 -1.76 -16.43
CA GLN A 53 -11.58 -1.28 -16.62
C GLN A 53 -12.49 -1.52 -15.41
N ASN A 54 -12.07 -2.38 -14.47
CA ASN A 54 -12.87 -2.66 -13.29
C ASN A 54 -12.82 -1.48 -12.31
N ASN A 55 -13.96 -0.79 -12.15
CA ASN A 55 -14.10 0.33 -11.24
C ASN A 55 -13.77 -0.02 -9.78
N ALA A 56 -13.96 -1.27 -9.34
CA ALA A 56 -13.57 -1.71 -8.01
C ALA A 56 -12.05 -1.60 -7.80
N VAL A 57 -11.24 -1.91 -8.83
CA VAL A 57 -9.77 -1.79 -8.77
C VAL A 57 -9.36 -0.32 -8.62
N LYS A 58 -10.02 0.58 -9.36
CA LYS A 58 -9.80 2.03 -9.25
C LYS A 58 -10.21 2.56 -7.87
N CYS A 59 -11.38 2.16 -7.37
CA CYS A 59 -11.87 2.54 -6.04
C CYS A 59 -10.95 2.01 -4.93
N ASP A 60 -10.48 0.77 -5.03
CA ASP A 60 -9.54 0.17 -4.08
C ASP A 60 -8.20 0.89 -4.09
N LEU A 61 -7.66 1.24 -5.25
CA LEU A 61 -6.42 2.02 -5.39
C LEU A 61 -6.58 3.44 -4.84
N ALA A 62 -7.72 4.10 -5.09
CA ALA A 62 -8.00 5.44 -4.57
C ALA A 62 -8.17 5.48 -3.04
N PHE A 63 -8.94 4.52 -2.49
CA PHE A 63 -9.10 4.34 -1.05
C PHE A 63 -7.76 4.06 -0.37
N LYS A 64 -6.94 3.22 -1.01
CA LYS A 64 -5.55 2.99 -0.59
C LYS A 64 -4.76 4.29 -0.60
N ASN A 65 -4.76 5.07 -1.68
CA ASN A 65 -3.97 6.31 -1.76
C ASN A 65 -4.22 7.31 -0.62
N LEU A 66 -5.48 7.47 -0.20
CA LEU A 66 -5.86 8.47 0.81
C LEU A 66 -5.28 8.16 2.19
N HIS A 67 -5.27 6.89 2.61
CA HIS A 67 -4.83 6.47 3.95
C HIS A 67 -3.43 5.85 3.96
N LEU A 68 -3.01 5.28 2.83
CA LEU A 68 -1.72 4.60 2.73
C LEU A 68 -0.57 5.60 2.66
N SER A 69 -0.68 6.71 1.92
CA SER A 69 0.43 7.67 1.79
C SER A 69 0.98 8.16 3.14
N GLU A 70 0.08 8.51 4.06
CA GLU A 70 0.45 8.96 5.40
C GLU A 70 0.97 7.82 6.30
N LEU A 71 0.40 6.62 6.16
CA LEU A 71 0.89 5.42 6.83
C LEU A 71 2.31 5.05 6.36
N SER A 72 2.60 5.16 5.06
CA SER A 72 3.94 4.90 4.51
C SER A 72 4.99 5.81 5.11
N MET A 73 4.70 7.11 5.16
CA MET A 73 5.64 8.09 5.70
C MET A 73 5.89 7.83 7.18
N SER A 74 4.83 7.52 7.94
CA SER A 74 4.96 7.23 9.37
C SER A 74 5.74 5.94 9.63
N LEU A 75 5.56 4.90 8.82
CA LEU A 75 6.33 3.65 8.91
C LEU A 75 7.80 3.85 8.52
N ASN A 76 8.09 4.59 7.44
CA ASN A 76 9.47 4.91 7.06
C ASN A 76 10.17 5.69 8.17
N ASN A 77 9.50 6.68 8.75
CA ASN A 77 10.05 7.43 9.89
C ASN A 77 10.35 6.53 11.08
N LEU A 78 9.50 5.53 11.36
CA LEU A 78 9.74 4.57 12.45
C LEU A 78 10.98 3.70 12.16
N GLU A 79 11.11 3.22 10.92
CA GLU A 79 12.17 2.31 10.48
C GLU A 79 13.55 2.99 10.36
N GLU A 80 13.58 4.23 9.85
CA GLU A 80 14.82 5.00 9.65
C GLU A 80 15.31 5.68 10.94
N SER A 81 14.47 5.75 11.96
CA SER A 81 14.84 6.47 13.17
C SER A 81 15.75 5.64 14.07
N ASN A 82 17.01 6.09 14.22
CA ASN A 82 17.82 5.83 15.42
C ASN A 82 17.31 6.67 16.61
N SER A 83 16.00 6.89 16.71
CA SER A 83 15.44 7.90 17.60
C SER A 83 15.21 7.37 19.02
N GLU A 84 15.26 8.32 19.97
CA GLU A 84 14.90 8.07 21.35
C GLU A 84 13.46 7.54 21.44
N LEU A 85 13.25 6.60 22.35
CA LEU A 85 11.96 5.92 22.59
C LEU A 85 10.72 6.85 22.56
N PRO A 86 10.75 8.08 23.12
CA PRO A 86 9.60 8.99 23.05
C PRO A 86 9.17 9.33 21.61
N LYS A 87 10.12 9.60 20.71
CA LYS A 87 9.84 9.94 19.31
C LYS A 87 9.23 8.73 18.57
N SER A 88 9.77 7.54 18.79
CA SER A 88 9.21 6.30 18.24
C SER A 88 7.79 6.06 18.75
N MET A 89 7.51 6.38 20.01
CA MET A 89 6.17 6.25 20.58
C MET A 89 5.17 7.25 19.98
N ASP A 90 5.61 8.46 19.68
CA ASP A 90 4.76 9.47 19.01
C ASP A 90 4.44 9.06 17.57
N ILE A 91 5.42 8.50 16.84
CA ILE A 91 5.19 7.94 15.51
C ILE A 91 4.21 6.76 15.58
N PHE A 92 4.34 5.89 16.59
CA PHE A 92 3.41 4.78 16.78
C PHE A 92 1.97 5.26 17.02
N ARG A 93 1.76 6.25 17.90
CA ARG A 93 0.43 6.85 18.12
C ARG A 93 -0.14 7.47 16.87
N LYS A 94 0.69 8.13 16.06
CA LYS A 94 0.26 8.65 14.75
C LYS A 94 -0.22 7.52 13.83
N ILE A 95 0.48 6.40 13.78
CA ILE A 95 0.07 5.22 13.01
C ILE A 95 -1.26 4.68 13.53
N GLU A 96 -1.43 4.58 14.84
CA GLU A 96 -2.69 4.17 15.48
C GLU A 96 -3.85 5.09 15.08
N ASP A 97 -3.67 6.41 15.13
CA ASP A 97 -4.67 7.38 14.70
C ASP A 97 -5.03 7.22 13.21
N ILE A 98 -4.06 7.03 12.33
CA ILE A 98 -4.31 6.81 10.90
C ILE A 98 -5.17 5.55 10.70
N LEU A 99 -4.79 4.43 11.34
CA LEU A 99 -5.48 3.15 11.19
C LEU A 99 -6.88 3.16 11.81
N THR A 100 -7.06 3.87 12.92
CA THR A 100 -8.36 3.99 13.61
C THR A 100 -9.31 4.99 12.94
N ASN A 101 -8.82 5.89 12.08
CA ASN A 101 -9.67 6.78 11.30
C ASN A 101 -10.20 6.17 9.99
N ILE A 102 -9.70 4.99 9.59
CA ILE A 102 -10.22 4.28 8.43
C ILE A 102 -11.65 3.79 8.71
N THR A 103 -12.58 4.16 7.83
CA THR A 103 -14.02 3.83 7.96
C THR A 103 -14.40 2.60 7.11
N GLY A 104 -15.63 2.12 7.29
CA GLY A 104 -16.18 0.99 6.54
C GLY A 104 -15.74 -0.40 7.02
N ILE A 105 -16.12 -1.42 6.26
CA ILE A 105 -15.89 -2.84 6.61
C ILE A 105 -14.38 -3.13 6.72
N ASN A 106 -13.58 -2.57 5.82
CA ASN A 106 -12.12 -2.74 5.85
C ASN A 106 -11.49 -2.00 7.04
N GLY A 107 -11.96 -0.80 7.37
CA GLY A 107 -11.52 -0.07 8.57
C GLY A 107 -11.81 -0.84 9.86
N LYS A 108 -13.00 -1.46 9.97
CA LYS A 108 -13.34 -2.32 11.11
C LYS A 108 -12.36 -3.49 11.28
N LYS A 109 -12.06 -4.22 10.19
CA LYS A 109 -11.09 -5.32 10.21
C LYS A 109 -9.68 -4.88 10.60
N ILE A 110 -9.25 -3.71 10.13
CA ILE A 110 -7.94 -3.13 10.47
C ILE A 110 -7.87 -2.81 11.97
N LYS A 111 -8.91 -2.16 12.52
CA LYS A 111 -9.00 -1.83 13.96
C LYS A 111 -8.95 -3.08 14.82
N GLU A 112 -9.75 -4.09 14.50
CA GLU A 112 -9.77 -5.37 15.22
C GLU A 112 -8.37 -6.01 15.21
N LYS A 113 -7.68 -5.98 14.06
CA LYS A 113 -6.32 -6.52 13.95
C LYS A 113 -5.30 -5.71 14.75
N LEU A 114 -5.41 -4.38 14.75
CA LEU A 114 -4.53 -3.48 15.50
C LEU A 114 -4.67 -3.73 17.01
N MET A 115 -5.90 -3.73 17.53
CA MET A 115 -6.17 -4.02 18.94
C MET A 115 -5.63 -5.39 19.35
N TYR A 116 -5.87 -6.42 18.53
CA TYR A 116 -5.30 -7.75 18.78
C TYR A 116 -3.77 -7.75 18.87
N VAL A 117 -3.07 -6.94 18.07
CA VAL A 117 -1.60 -6.86 18.10
C VAL A 117 -1.12 -6.08 19.31
N ILE A 118 -1.77 -4.97 19.67
CA ILE A 118 -1.42 -4.14 20.84
C ILE A 118 -1.65 -4.91 22.14
N GLU A 119 -2.75 -5.66 22.23
CA GLU A 119 -3.12 -6.42 23.42
C GLU A 119 -2.35 -7.75 23.54
N LYS A 120 -1.62 -8.16 22.49
CA LYS A 120 -0.81 -9.37 22.51
C LYS A 120 0.40 -9.16 23.43
N LYS A 121 0.26 -9.63 24.67
CA LYS A 121 1.38 -9.82 25.60
C LYS A 121 2.41 -10.81 25.06
#